data_AF-D2VUL3-F1
#
_entry.id   AF-D2VUL3-F1
#
_cell.length_a   1.000
_cell.length_b   1.000
_cell.length_c   1.000
_cell.angle_alpha   90.00
_cell.angle_beta   90.00
_cell.angle_gamma   90.00
#
_symmetry.space_group_name_H-M   'P 1'
#
loop_
_entity.id
_entity.type
_entity.pdbx_description
1 polymer ?
#
loop_
_entity_poly.entity_id
_entity_poly.type
_entity_poly.pdbx_seq_one_letter_code
_entity_poly.pdbx_strand_id
1 'polypeptide(L)'
;MAIERLILDETQPQQQDHILKVCYPSDSQPTIENLVNLDTQIEKSFQDFSAAERDYLQCIYKSGLQRLIPFQKHKKTTLDIVVVLCAEQVYSKDDESRTKFKWISDRFKLDTLNRTQDEIRKIMSLKEQTIYKTVKGLADFKKGMEDYYSILDCNEEDRISVNYYLCLQKYHGLDENYFPKIEEDMSEIQKKRIQSEIDFTNEINELCMEFPFIRRIYEKQISDQFIKIEHLDSYFNNCQILDSVKLQRKINCKFYGEGKSMNQLNSAMFLKGKYMLSLDSNMDAYYFEGIKFPCLMQEVMNSKSHIFGMRTHTYTAFTSQVGKNMACAEHVFVATCYKAMCLLGSRLHYGNADILDREFFIEKGLFADADRYLNLSEDVFLGKRCLKFGGIIRYSEGVTFGKGRETNLKESAGFYTKIAGGAAMQSSSSIEYELNSSLPLCMLMPL
;
A
#
# COMPACT_ATOMS: atom_id res chain seq x y z
N MET A 1 11.83 -17.90 -14.57
CA MET A 1 12.79 -18.59 -15.47
C MET A 1 13.66 -19.63 -14.78
N ALA A 2 14.47 -19.28 -13.76
CA ALA A 2 15.38 -20.25 -13.12
C ALA A 2 14.64 -21.36 -12.34
N ILE A 3 13.53 -21.01 -11.66
CA ILE A 3 12.74 -21.96 -10.86
C ILE A 3 12.00 -22.98 -11.74
N GLU A 4 11.45 -22.58 -12.90
CA GLU A 4 10.78 -23.52 -13.81
C GLU A 4 11.74 -24.62 -14.30
N ARG A 5 13.02 -24.30 -14.53
CA ARG A 5 14.04 -25.28 -14.94
C ARG A 5 14.45 -26.27 -13.84
N LEU A 6 14.12 -26.01 -12.57
CA LEU A 6 14.31 -26.96 -11.46
C LEU A 6 13.10 -27.89 -11.26
N ILE A 7 11.96 -27.57 -11.87
CA ILE A 7 10.74 -28.39 -11.87
C ILE A 7 10.68 -29.27 -13.14
N LEU A 8 11.33 -28.82 -14.22
CA LEU A 8 11.36 -29.46 -15.54
C LEU A 8 12.68 -30.20 -15.80
N ASP A 9 13.09 -31.09 -14.88
CA ASP A 9 14.10 -32.10 -15.20
C ASP A 9 13.44 -33.22 -16.03
N GLU A 10 13.72 -33.24 -17.34
CA GLU A 10 13.09 -34.14 -18.32
C GLU A 10 13.50 -35.62 -18.14
N THR A 11 14.40 -35.94 -17.20
CA THR A 11 14.97 -37.29 -17.05
C THR A 11 14.07 -38.31 -16.33
N GLN A 12 12.99 -37.89 -15.65
CA GLN A 12 12.06 -38.82 -14.97
C GLN A 12 10.56 -38.54 -15.22
N PRO A 13 10.01 -38.94 -16.39
CA PRO A 13 8.60 -38.71 -16.73
C PRO A 13 7.58 -39.32 -15.76
N GLN A 14 7.93 -40.43 -15.08
CA GLN A 14 6.99 -41.16 -14.21
C GLN A 14 6.70 -40.46 -12.88
N GLN A 15 7.55 -39.52 -12.42
CA GLN A 15 7.28 -38.76 -11.20
C GLN A 15 6.41 -37.52 -11.47
N GLN A 16 6.57 -36.87 -12.63
CA GLN A 16 5.77 -35.72 -13.03
C GLN A 16 4.27 -36.07 -13.09
N ASP A 17 3.95 -37.23 -13.65
CA ASP A 17 2.56 -37.71 -13.82
C ASP A 17 1.85 -37.97 -12.48
N HIS A 18 2.58 -38.32 -11.41
CA HIS A 18 2.03 -38.46 -10.06
C HIS A 18 1.77 -37.11 -9.37
N ILE A 19 2.67 -36.13 -9.53
CA ILE A 19 2.52 -34.80 -8.91
C ILE A 19 1.38 -34.02 -9.58
N LEU A 20 1.32 -34.04 -10.91
CA LEU A 20 0.29 -33.31 -11.66
C LEU A 20 -1.13 -33.84 -11.40
N LYS A 21 -1.30 -35.16 -11.29
CA LYS A 21 -2.61 -35.80 -11.01
C LYS A 21 -3.14 -35.54 -9.59
N VAL A 22 -2.28 -35.17 -8.64
CA VAL A 22 -2.70 -34.76 -7.29
C VAL A 22 -3.21 -33.32 -7.28
N CYS A 23 -2.64 -32.43 -8.10
CA CYS A 23 -3.03 -31.02 -8.12
C CYS A 23 -4.25 -30.71 -9.02
N TYR A 24 -4.46 -31.46 -10.11
CA TYR A 24 -5.56 -31.21 -11.06
C TYR A 24 -6.19 -32.50 -11.60
N PRO A 25 -7.31 -32.97 -11.01
CA PRO A 25 -8.25 -33.88 -11.68
C PRO A 25 -8.85 -33.17 -12.91
N SER A 26 -9.01 -33.89 -14.02
CA SER A 26 -9.35 -33.27 -15.31
C SER A 26 -10.83 -32.88 -15.46
N ASP A 27 -11.10 -32.06 -16.48
CA ASP A 27 -12.40 -31.88 -17.14
C ASP A 27 -13.55 -31.21 -16.35
N SER A 28 -13.24 -30.45 -15.30
CA SER A 28 -14.19 -29.46 -14.74
C SER A 28 -13.52 -28.13 -14.38
N GLN A 29 -14.24 -27.01 -14.58
CA GLN A 29 -13.77 -25.70 -14.11
C GLN A 29 -13.84 -25.67 -12.57
N PRO A 30 -12.82 -25.13 -11.87
CA PRO A 30 -12.79 -25.14 -10.41
C PRO A 30 -13.91 -24.26 -9.84
N THR A 31 -14.84 -24.89 -9.13
CA THR A 31 -15.80 -24.19 -8.26
C THR A 31 -15.08 -23.60 -7.05
N ILE A 32 -15.71 -22.65 -6.37
CA ILE A 32 -15.13 -22.02 -5.17
C ILE A 32 -14.91 -23.06 -4.05
N GLU A 33 -15.77 -24.08 -3.94
CA GLU A 33 -15.57 -25.20 -3.01
C GLU A 33 -14.34 -26.04 -3.37
N ASN A 34 -14.06 -26.29 -4.65
CA ASN A 34 -12.87 -27.04 -5.07
C ASN A 34 -11.58 -26.30 -4.71
N LEU A 35 -11.57 -24.96 -4.77
CA LEU A 35 -10.41 -24.15 -4.36
C LEU A 35 -10.21 -24.16 -2.83
N VAL A 36 -11.29 -24.08 -2.04
CA VAL A 36 -11.22 -24.17 -0.57
C VAL A 36 -10.78 -25.57 -0.11
N ASN A 37 -11.26 -26.63 -0.78
CA ASN A 37 -10.79 -27.99 -0.54
C ASN A 37 -9.31 -28.17 -0.91
N LEU A 38 -8.80 -27.41 -1.91
CA LEU A 38 -7.39 -27.47 -2.30
C LEU A 38 -6.46 -26.96 -1.19
N ASP A 39 -6.75 -25.80 -0.58
CA ASP A 39 -6.00 -25.32 0.60
C ASP A 39 -6.02 -26.35 1.73
N THR A 40 -7.19 -26.93 2.01
CA THR A 40 -7.33 -27.95 3.08
C THR A 40 -6.61 -29.27 2.76
N GLN A 41 -6.44 -29.61 1.48
CA GLN A 41 -5.64 -30.76 1.04
C GLN A 41 -4.14 -30.45 1.05
N ILE A 42 -3.73 -29.23 0.71
CA ILE A 42 -2.35 -28.77 0.81
C ILE A 42 -1.91 -28.79 2.28
N GLU A 43 -2.69 -28.20 3.20
CA GLU A 43 -2.40 -28.24 4.64
C GLU A 43 -2.30 -29.68 5.18
N LYS A 44 -3.17 -30.59 4.75
CA LYS A 44 -3.09 -32.02 5.13
C LYS A 44 -1.83 -32.69 4.59
N SER A 45 -1.53 -32.51 3.30
CA SER A 45 -0.30 -33.06 2.70
C SER A 45 0.98 -32.57 3.39
N PHE A 46 1.00 -31.33 3.89
CA PHE A 46 2.09 -30.80 4.72
C PHE A 46 2.14 -31.37 6.15
N GLN A 47 1.03 -31.87 6.68
CA GLN A 47 0.97 -32.59 7.96
C GLN A 47 1.36 -34.07 7.81
N ASP A 48 1.00 -34.70 6.68
CA ASP A 48 1.24 -36.11 6.37
C ASP A 48 2.72 -36.45 6.15
N PHE A 49 3.56 -35.48 5.74
CA PHE A 49 5.03 -35.67 5.70
C PHE A 49 5.61 -35.94 7.08
N SER A 50 6.55 -36.88 7.19
CA SER A 50 7.35 -37.07 8.40
C SER A 50 8.20 -35.83 8.72
N ALA A 51 8.68 -35.72 9.97
CA ALA A 51 9.54 -34.62 10.37
C ALA A 51 10.81 -34.53 9.49
N ALA A 52 11.44 -35.67 9.18
CA ALA A 52 12.62 -35.72 8.34
C ALA A 52 12.38 -35.27 6.88
N GLU A 53 11.19 -35.53 6.33
CA GLU A 53 10.83 -35.05 4.99
C GLU A 53 10.55 -33.54 4.98
N ARG A 54 9.93 -33.02 6.05
CA ARG A 54 9.78 -31.56 6.25
C ARG A 54 11.14 -30.88 6.41
N ASP A 55 12.04 -31.43 7.21
CA ASP A 55 13.42 -30.92 7.38
C ASP A 55 14.20 -30.98 6.06
N TYR A 56 14.03 -32.04 5.26
CA TYR A 56 14.65 -32.19 3.94
C TYR A 56 14.11 -31.18 2.92
N LEU A 57 12.79 -30.99 2.85
CA LEU A 57 12.16 -29.98 2.00
C LEU A 57 12.56 -28.56 2.43
N GLN A 58 12.65 -28.29 3.73
CA GLN A 58 13.20 -27.03 4.25
C GLN A 58 14.66 -26.85 3.86
N CYS A 59 15.50 -27.88 3.94
CA CYS A 59 16.91 -27.81 3.50
C CYS A 59 17.03 -27.54 1.99
N ILE A 60 16.21 -28.20 1.16
CA ILE A 60 16.16 -27.92 -0.29
C ILE A 60 15.75 -26.47 -0.52
N TYR A 61 14.64 -26.01 0.08
CA TYR A 61 14.11 -24.66 -0.12
C TYR A 61 15.07 -23.59 0.38
N LYS A 62 15.70 -23.81 1.54
CA LYS A 62 16.78 -22.98 2.12
C LYS A 62 17.98 -22.90 1.20
N SER A 63 18.49 -24.03 0.70
CA SER A 63 19.62 -24.05 -0.24
C SER A 63 19.28 -23.43 -1.60
N GLY A 64 18.02 -23.55 -2.05
CA GLY A 64 17.50 -22.94 -3.26
C GLY A 64 17.42 -21.42 -3.13
N LEU A 65 16.81 -20.92 -2.05
CA LEU A 65 16.75 -19.49 -1.75
C LEU A 65 18.15 -18.89 -1.56
N GLN A 66 19.06 -19.54 -0.82
CA GLN A 66 20.44 -19.10 -0.66
C GLN A 66 21.23 -19.01 -1.98
N ARG A 67 20.89 -19.82 -2.99
CA ARG A 67 21.50 -19.79 -4.33
C ARG A 67 20.85 -18.78 -5.27
N LEU A 68 19.54 -18.57 -5.16
CA LEU A 68 18.77 -17.62 -5.97
C LEU A 68 18.86 -16.18 -5.44
N ILE A 69 19.07 -16.02 -4.15
CA ILE A 69 19.16 -14.77 -3.41
C ILE A 69 20.41 -14.83 -2.51
N PRO A 70 21.54 -14.24 -2.93
CA PRO A 70 22.72 -14.17 -2.08
C PRO A 70 22.47 -13.20 -0.91
N PHE A 71 22.37 -13.74 0.31
CA PHE A 71 22.15 -12.93 1.50
C PHE A 71 23.27 -11.90 1.71
N GLN A 72 22.90 -10.64 1.97
CA GLN A 72 23.82 -9.56 2.32
C GLN A 72 23.30 -8.85 3.58
N LYS A 73 24.21 -8.48 4.48
CA LYS A 73 23.88 -7.95 5.80
C LYS A 73 23.37 -6.50 5.71
N HIS A 74 22.09 -6.28 5.96
CA HIS A 74 21.44 -4.96 5.87
C HIS A 74 21.64 -4.15 7.18
N LYS A 75 22.90 -4.00 7.62
CA LYS A 75 23.25 -3.53 8.96
C LYS A 75 22.61 -2.19 9.31
N LYS A 76 21.69 -2.21 10.29
CA LYS A 76 20.96 -1.04 10.81
C LYS A 76 20.16 -0.27 9.74
N THR A 77 19.74 -0.93 8.66
CA THR A 77 18.81 -0.34 7.70
C THR A 77 17.40 -0.35 8.28
N THR A 78 16.80 0.83 8.44
CA THR A 78 15.41 0.97 8.89
C THR A 78 14.54 1.59 7.79
N LEU A 79 13.41 0.94 7.50
CA LEU A 79 12.36 1.37 6.58
C LEU A 79 11.07 1.62 7.36
N ASP A 80 10.37 2.70 7.02
CA ASP A 80 9.04 2.97 7.55
C ASP A 80 8.00 2.87 6.43
N ILE A 81 7.05 1.94 6.57
CA ILE A 81 5.93 1.78 5.63
C ILE A 81 4.73 2.57 6.18
N VAL A 82 4.20 3.49 5.38
CA VAL A 82 3.08 4.38 5.76
C VAL A 82 1.91 4.19 4.80
N VAL A 83 0.78 3.71 5.33
CA VAL A 83 -0.50 3.72 4.62
C VAL A 83 -1.17 5.07 4.85
N VAL A 84 -1.55 5.76 3.76
CA VAL A 84 -2.08 7.12 3.80
C VAL A 84 -3.59 7.13 3.54
N LEU A 85 -4.36 7.64 4.52
CA LEU A 85 -5.82 7.70 4.50
C LEU A 85 -6.35 9.14 4.44
N CYS A 86 -6.83 9.54 3.27
CA CYS A 86 -7.61 10.78 3.12
C CYS A 86 -9.07 10.53 3.53
N ALA A 87 -9.43 10.82 4.78
CA ALA A 87 -10.75 10.48 5.32
C ALA A 87 -11.93 11.17 4.59
N GLU A 88 -11.72 12.24 3.82
CA GLU A 88 -12.79 12.81 2.99
C GLU A 88 -13.23 11.90 1.83
N GLN A 89 -12.42 10.92 1.44
CA GLN A 89 -12.85 9.86 0.50
C GLN A 89 -13.83 8.88 1.16
N VAL A 90 -13.82 8.79 2.51
CA VAL A 90 -14.77 8.04 3.33
C VAL A 90 -16.01 8.90 3.63
N TYR A 91 -15.81 10.16 4.01
CA TYR A 91 -16.85 11.11 4.43
C TYR A 91 -17.51 11.90 3.27
N SER A 92 -17.33 11.47 2.03
CA SER A 92 -17.90 12.15 0.85
C SER A 92 -19.44 12.22 0.93
N LYS A 93 -20.03 13.29 0.36
CA LYS A 93 -21.49 13.50 0.40
C LYS A 93 -22.31 12.45 -0.37
N ASP A 94 -21.67 11.70 -1.27
CA ASP A 94 -22.33 10.68 -2.10
C ASP A 94 -22.12 9.28 -1.51
N ASP A 95 -23.20 8.52 -1.33
CA ASP A 95 -23.18 7.15 -0.76
C ASP A 95 -22.44 6.13 -1.65
N GLU A 96 -22.19 6.44 -2.93
CA GLU A 96 -21.38 5.59 -3.81
C GLU A 96 -19.91 5.52 -3.34
N SER A 97 -19.30 6.65 -2.95
CA SER A 97 -17.91 6.67 -2.44
C SER A 97 -17.77 5.86 -1.15
N ARG A 98 -18.77 5.97 -0.27
CA ARG A 98 -18.89 5.17 0.95
C ARG A 98 -18.88 3.67 0.64
N THR A 99 -19.43 3.23 -0.49
CA THR A 99 -19.47 1.81 -0.86
C THR A 99 -18.08 1.19 -1.10
N LYS A 100 -17.00 1.99 -1.24
CA LYS A 100 -15.61 1.50 -1.28
C LYS A 100 -14.96 1.31 0.09
N PHE A 101 -15.46 2.00 1.11
CA PHE A 101 -14.87 2.02 2.47
C PHE A 101 -15.76 1.40 3.54
N LYS A 102 -17.08 1.36 3.35
CA LYS A 102 -18.04 0.82 4.31
C LYS A 102 -17.87 -0.68 4.50
N TRP A 103 -17.92 -1.15 5.75
CA TRP A 103 -18.14 -2.56 6.08
C TRP A 103 -19.28 -3.19 5.26
N ILE A 104 -18.99 -4.33 4.63
CA ILE A 104 -19.87 -4.95 3.63
C ILE A 104 -20.96 -5.78 4.32
N SER A 105 -21.96 -5.07 4.87
CA SER A 105 -23.22 -5.63 5.37
C SER A 105 -24.30 -5.68 4.30
N ASP A 106 -24.63 -4.52 3.71
CA ASP A 106 -25.95 -4.31 3.08
C ASP A 106 -26.12 -4.97 1.70
N ARG A 107 -25.00 -5.31 1.03
CA ARG A 107 -25.00 -5.64 -0.41
C ARG A 107 -25.31 -7.11 -0.73
N PHE A 108 -25.32 -7.98 0.28
CA PHE A 108 -25.53 -9.42 0.12
C PHE A 108 -26.49 -9.94 1.18
N LYS A 109 -27.39 -10.87 0.80
CA LYS A 109 -28.29 -11.55 1.75
C LYS A 109 -27.55 -12.71 2.41
N LEU A 110 -26.75 -12.39 3.42
CA LEU A 110 -25.76 -13.29 4.02
C LEU A 110 -26.36 -14.37 4.94
N ASP A 111 -27.66 -14.30 5.22
CA ASP A 111 -28.44 -15.24 6.06
C ASP A 111 -28.49 -16.70 5.52
N THR A 112 -27.75 -16.99 4.46
CA THR A 112 -27.70 -18.28 3.74
C THR A 112 -26.37 -19.03 3.91
N LEU A 113 -25.43 -18.50 4.70
CA LEU A 113 -24.11 -19.10 4.95
C LEU A 113 -23.95 -19.47 6.42
N ASN A 114 -23.45 -20.69 6.70
CA ASN A 114 -23.11 -21.18 8.05
C ASN A 114 -21.80 -20.55 8.60
N ARG A 115 -21.59 -19.25 8.39
CA ARG A 115 -20.45 -18.47 8.88
C ARG A 115 -20.93 -17.28 9.68
N THR A 116 -20.10 -16.78 10.59
CA THR A 116 -20.44 -15.54 11.30
C THR A 116 -20.50 -14.37 10.30
N GLN A 117 -21.35 -13.36 10.58
CA GLN A 117 -21.43 -12.18 9.70
C GLN A 117 -20.06 -11.48 9.56
N ASP A 118 -19.26 -11.52 10.63
CA ASP A 118 -17.89 -10.94 10.68
C ASP A 118 -16.88 -11.68 9.79
N GLU A 119 -16.93 -13.01 9.72
CA GLU A 119 -16.11 -13.79 8.76
C GLU A 119 -16.42 -13.41 7.33
N ILE A 120 -17.71 -13.27 6.99
CA ILE A 120 -18.14 -12.98 5.63
C ILE A 120 -17.77 -11.53 5.26
N ARG A 121 -18.01 -10.58 6.17
CA ARG A 121 -17.51 -9.18 6.15
C ARG A 121 -16.02 -9.16 5.79
N LYS A 122 -15.18 -9.88 6.53
CA LYS A 122 -13.72 -9.93 6.30
C LYS A 122 -13.37 -10.50 4.91
N ILE A 123 -14.00 -11.61 4.52
CA ILE A 123 -13.77 -12.24 3.19
C ILE A 123 -14.18 -11.31 2.05
N MET A 124 -15.27 -10.55 2.20
CA MET A 124 -15.70 -9.58 1.20
C MET A 124 -14.76 -8.36 1.15
N SER A 125 -14.28 -7.88 2.30
CA SER A 125 -13.28 -6.80 2.37
C SER A 125 -11.98 -7.12 1.62
N LEU A 126 -11.57 -8.40 1.56
CA LEU A 126 -10.40 -8.86 0.78
C LEU A 126 -10.62 -8.86 -0.75
N LYS A 127 -11.87 -8.79 -1.22
CA LYS A 127 -12.20 -8.72 -2.65
C LYS A 127 -12.29 -7.27 -3.14
N GLU A 128 -12.76 -6.37 -2.28
CA GLU A 128 -12.95 -4.94 -2.57
C GLU A 128 -11.71 -4.08 -2.21
N GLN A 129 -11.81 -2.77 -2.46
CA GLN A 129 -10.72 -1.80 -2.31
C GLN A 129 -10.60 -1.25 -0.86
N THR A 130 -10.61 -2.15 0.13
CA THR A 130 -10.72 -1.76 1.55
C THR A 130 -9.37 -1.53 2.24
N ILE A 131 -9.39 -0.71 3.30
CA ILE A 131 -8.22 -0.55 4.19
C ILE A 131 -7.85 -1.85 4.91
N TYR A 132 -8.84 -2.69 5.24
CA TYR A 132 -8.62 -4.01 5.84
C TYR A 132 -7.75 -4.89 4.93
N LYS A 133 -8.01 -4.88 3.61
CA LYS A 133 -7.18 -5.59 2.63
C LYS A 133 -5.74 -5.08 2.64
N THR A 134 -5.54 -3.76 2.58
CA THR A 134 -4.22 -3.12 2.62
C THR A 134 -3.43 -3.56 3.86
N VAL A 135 -4.05 -3.53 5.04
CA VAL A 135 -3.42 -3.87 6.32
C VAL A 135 -3.17 -5.38 6.46
N LYS A 136 -4.12 -6.23 6.06
CA LYS A 136 -3.94 -7.69 6.05
C LYS A 136 -2.83 -8.11 5.08
N GLY A 137 -2.79 -7.53 3.88
CA GLY A 137 -1.70 -7.73 2.92
C GLY A 137 -0.34 -7.30 3.49
N LEU A 138 -0.28 -6.19 4.24
CA LEU A 138 0.94 -5.80 4.95
C LEU A 138 1.34 -6.78 6.07
N ALA A 139 0.38 -7.40 6.76
CA ALA A 139 0.66 -8.44 7.75
C ALA A 139 1.25 -9.70 7.08
N ASP A 140 0.72 -10.10 5.93
CA ASP A 140 1.22 -11.25 5.17
C ASP A 140 2.58 -10.96 4.51
N PHE A 141 2.79 -9.75 4.00
CA PHE A 141 4.08 -9.26 3.51
C PHE A 141 5.15 -9.21 4.62
N LYS A 142 4.78 -8.70 5.82
CA LYS A 142 5.63 -8.73 7.02
C LYS A 142 6.04 -10.16 7.36
N LYS A 143 5.08 -11.10 7.39
CA LYS A 143 5.36 -12.52 7.62
C LYS A 143 6.33 -13.09 6.57
N GLY A 144 6.16 -12.73 5.29
CA GLY A 144 7.08 -13.13 4.22
C GLY A 144 8.52 -12.66 4.43
N MET A 145 8.71 -11.43 4.94
CA MET A 145 10.05 -10.96 5.33
C MET A 145 10.60 -11.72 6.54
N GLU A 146 9.78 -11.99 7.54
CA GLU A 146 10.17 -12.73 8.76
C GLU A 146 10.56 -14.18 8.45
N ASP A 147 9.77 -14.88 7.61
CA ASP A 147 10.06 -16.23 7.15
C ASP A 147 11.35 -16.28 6.29
N TYR A 148 11.60 -15.27 5.44
CA TYR A 148 12.87 -15.13 4.71
C TYR A 148 14.08 -15.02 5.66
N TYR A 149 14.00 -14.17 6.70
CA TYR A 149 15.08 -14.04 7.69
C TYR A 149 15.24 -15.28 8.56
N SER A 150 14.16 -16.02 8.81
CA SER A 150 14.16 -17.29 9.53
C SER A 150 14.86 -18.39 8.72
N ILE A 151 14.48 -18.56 7.45
CA ILE A 151 15.08 -19.54 6.53
C ILE A 151 16.60 -19.32 6.40
N LEU A 152 17.06 -18.07 6.42
CA LEU A 152 18.47 -17.71 6.25
C LEU A 152 19.31 -17.64 7.54
N ASP A 153 18.73 -17.97 8.70
CA ASP A 153 19.37 -17.87 10.03
C ASP A 153 19.89 -16.45 10.35
N CYS A 154 19.22 -15.40 9.88
CA CYS A 154 19.72 -14.03 9.96
C CYS A 154 19.66 -13.46 11.39
N ASN A 155 20.81 -13.03 11.93
CA ASN A 155 20.87 -12.23 13.16
C ASN A 155 20.07 -10.93 13.01
N GLU A 156 19.45 -10.45 14.09
CA GLU A 156 18.60 -9.25 14.07
C GLU A 156 19.34 -7.99 13.59
N GLU A 157 20.62 -7.82 13.93
CA GLU A 157 21.44 -6.69 13.45
C GLU A 157 21.61 -6.64 11.93
N ASP A 158 21.50 -7.77 11.24
CA ASP A 158 21.67 -7.91 9.80
C ASP A 158 20.32 -7.85 9.04
N ARG A 159 19.19 -7.79 9.76
CA ARG A 159 17.83 -7.65 9.20
C ARG A 159 17.50 -6.17 8.95
N ILE A 160 16.60 -5.93 8.01
CA ILE A 160 15.97 -4.61 7.84
C ILE A 160 14.92 -4.45 8.93
N SER A 161 15.04 -3.39 9.73
CA SER A 161 14.00 -2.99 10.68
C SER A 161 12.85 -2.34 9.91
N VAL A 162 11.62 -2.80 10.10
CA VAL A 162 10.44 -2.25 9.42
C VAL A 162 9.41 -1.79 10.43
N ASN A 163 9.11 -0.50 10.44
CA ASN A 163 7.96 0.05 11.18
C ASN A 163 6.77 0.21 10.23
N TYR A 164 5.56 0.05 10.76
CA TYR A 164 4.31 0.16 10.01
C TYR A 164 3.43 1.24 10.63
N TYR A 165 2.92 2.15 9.79
CA TYR A 165 2.17 3.32 10.21
C TYR A 165 0.88 3.49 9.42
N LEU A 166 -0.18 3.91 10.11
CA LEU A 166 -1.45 4.33 9.55
C LEU A 166 -1.59 5.85 9.75
N CYS A 167 -1.48 6.61 8.66
CA CYS A 167 -1.59 8.07 8.71
C CYS A 167 -2.99 8.56 8.31
N LEU A 168 -3.69 9.19 9.25
CA LEU A 168 -5.10 9.55 9.18
C LEU A 168 -5.27 11.08 9.29
N GLN A 169 -6.07 11.68 8.40
CA GLN A 169 -6.60 13.03 8.64
C GLN A 169 -8.00 12.94 9.26
N LYS A 170 -8.36 13.84 10.18
CA LYS A 170 -9.71 13.94 10.75
C LYS A 170 -10.19 12.61 11.40
N TYR A 171 -9.34 12.05 12.26
CA TYR A 171 -9.63 10.90 13.12
C TYR A 171 -9.77 11.35 14.58
N HIS A 172 -10.73 10.79 15.30
CA HIS A 172 -11.16 11.29 16.61
C HIS A 172 -10.91 10.31 17.76
N GLY A 173 -10.78 9.02 17.44
CA GLY A 173 -10.22 8.00 18.34
C GLY A 173 -11.03 7.79 19.61
N LEU A 174 -10.34 7.69 20.74
CA LEU A 174 -10.91 7.42 22.08
C LEU A 174 -11.51 8.66 22.77
N ASP A 175 -11.63 9.79 22.06
CA ASP A 175 -12.20 11.02 22.63
C ASP A 175 -13.72 11.07 22.41
N GLU A 176 -14.46 10.37 23.27
CA GLU A 176 -15.93 10.27 23.24
C GLU A 176 -16.64 11.64 23.21
N ASN A 177 -15.98 12.69 23.72
CA ASN A 177 -16.52 14.05 23.77
C ASN A 177 -16.41 14.80 22.43
N TYR A 178 -15.66 14.27 21.45
CA TYR A 178 -15.47 14.93 20.16
C TYR A 178 -16.71 14.82 19.26
N PHE A 179 -17.42 13.70 19.33
CA PHE A 179 -18.63 13.50 18.54
C PHE A 179 -19.82 14.25 19.16
N PRO A 180 -20.47 15.16 18.42
CA PRO A 180 -21.73 15.75 18.88
C PRO A 180 -22.77 14.64 19.02
N LYS A 181 -23.59 14.70 20.07
CA LYS A 181 -24.67 13.73 20.28
C LYS A 181 -25.65 13.80 19.12
N ILE A 182 -26.16 12.64 18.71
CA ILE A 182 -27.17 12.53 17.65
C ILE A 182 -28.53 12.93 18.26
N GLU A 183 -28.85 14.22 18.18
CA GLU A 183 -30.06 14.82 18.75
C GLU A 183 -31.26 14.73 17.77
N GLU A 184 -32.49 14.66 18.30
CA GLU A 184 -33.68 14.34 17.49
C GLU A 184 -34.05 15.42 16.47
N ASP A 185 -33.67 16.67 16.69
CA ASP A 185 -33.92 17.82 15.82
C ASP A 185 -32.92 17.99 14.66
N MET A 186 -31.73 17.36 14.74
CA MET A 186 -30.74 17.40 13.67
C MET A 186 -31.29 16.80 12.36
N SER A 187 -30.90 17.38 11.22
CA SER A 187 -31.32 16.85 9.91
C SER A 187 -30.76 15.44 9.67
N GLU A 188 -31.47 14.60 8.91
CA GLU A 188 -31.00 13.24 8.58
C GLU A 188 -29.59 13.21 8.00
N ILE A 189 -29.22 14.22 7.21
CA ILE A 189 -27.90 14.34 6.57
C ILE A 189 -26.80 14.54 7.63
N GLN A 190 -27.07 15.34 8.67
CA GLN A 190 -26.16 15.50 9.80
C GLN A 190 -26.04 14.20 10.61
N LYS A 191 -27.19 13.57 10.95
CA LYS A 191 -27.23 12.29 11.68
C LYS A 191 -26.46 11.18 10.95
N LYS A 192 -26.74 10.98 9.65
CA LYS A 192 -26.05 10.03 8.76
C LYS A 192 -24.56 10.35 8.56
N ARG A 193 -24.13 11.60 8.75
CA ARG A 193 -22.72 11.98 8.71
C ARG A 193 -22.01 11.63 10.03
N ILE A 194 -22.55 12.08 11.16
CA ILE A 194 -21.98 11.83 12.50
C ILE A 194 -21.83 10.32 12.72
N GLN A 195 -22.86 9.53 12.41
CA GLN A 195 -22.80 8.08 12.51
C GLN A 195 -21.64 7.49 11.68
N SER A 196 -21.44 7.92 10.42
CA SER A 196 -20.34 7.40 9.60
C SER A 196 -18.94 7.82 10.07
N GLU A 197 -18.81 8.93 10.80
CA GLU A 197 -17.53 9.35 11.41
C GLU A 197 -17.22 8.52 12.68
N ILE A 198 -18.27 8.11 13.41
CA ILE A 198 -18.19 7.15 14.53
C ILE A 198 -17.85 5.74 14.01
N ASP A 199 -18.60 5.24 13.02
CA ASP A 199 -18.44 3.90 12.44
C ASP A 199 -17.01 3.70 11.93
N PHE A 200 -16.49 4.65 11.13
CA PHE A 200 -15.10 4.60 10.65
C PHE A 200 -14.07 4.64 11.79
N THR A 201 -14.33 5.40 12.86
CA THR A 201 -13.43 5.44 14.03
C THR A 201 -13.40 4.09 14.75
N ASN A 202 -14.53 3.38 14.82
CA ASN A 202 -14.63 2.03 15.35
C ASN A 202 -13.93 1.01 14.43
N GLU A 203 -14.18 1.04 13.12
CA GLU A 203 -13.50 0.17 12.15
C GLU A 203 -11.97 0.29 12.24
N ILE A 204 -11.44 1.50 12.37
CA ILE A 204 -9.99 1.75 12.51
C ILE A 204 -9.46 1.28 13.89
N ASN A 205 -10.23 1.40 14.96
CA ASN A 205 -9.87 0.84 16.27
C ASN A 205 -9.81 -0.69 16.23
N GLU A 206 -10.83 -1.35 15.69
CA GLU A 206 -10.86 -2.81 15.48
C GLU A 206 -9.68 -3.29 14.63
N LEU A 207 -9.37 -2.58 13.53
CA LEU A 207 -8.25 -2.90 12.67
C LEU A 207 -6.90 -2.82 13.40
N CYS A 208 -6.71 -1.83 14.29
CA CYS A 208 -5.49 -1.73 15.09
C CYS A 208 -5.44 -2.77 16.23
N MET A 209 -6.59 -3.21 16.75
CA MET A 209 -6.68 -4.30 17.71
C MET A 209 -6.37 -5.68 17.10
N GLU A 210 -6.76 -5.91 15.84
CA GLU A 210 -6.43 -7.13 15.09
C GLU A 210 -4.97 -7.15 14.58
N PHE A 211 -4.42 -5.98 14.24
CA PHE A 211 -3.07 -5.84 13.69
C PHE A 211 -2.17 -4.92 14.55
N PRO A 212 -1.82 -5.33 15.80
CA PRO A 212 -1.10 -4.50 16.78
C PRO A 212 0.38 -4.24 16.46
N PHE A 213 0.82 -4.44 15.21
CA PHE A 213 2.12 -3.99 14.71
C PHE A 213 2.05 -2.62 14.01
N ILE A 214 0.85 -2.07 13.81
CA ILE A 214 0.61 -0.81 13.09
C ILE A 214 0.38 0.35 14.07
N ARG A 215 1.33 1.29 14.08
CA ARG A 215 1.21 2.55 14.85
C ARG A 215 0.31 3.53 14.13
N ARG A 216 -0.29 4.46 14.86
CA ARG A 216 -1.17 5.52 14.30
C ARG A 216 -0.48 6.87 14.33
N ILE A 217 -0.69 7.66 13.27
CA ILE A 217 -0.36 9.09 13.22
C ILE A 217 -1.62 9.81 12.75
N TYR A 218 -2.14 10.77 13.53
CA TYR A 218 -3.36 11.50 13.13
C TYR A 218 -3.38 12.99 13.47
N GLU A 219 -4.10 13.77 12.66
CA GLU A 219 -4.42 15.18 12.93
C GLU A 219 -5.62 15.29 13.88
N LYS A 220 -5.40 15.89 15.07
CA LYS A 220 -6.43 16.36 15.99
C LYS A 220 -6.55 17.88 15.93
N GLN A 221 -7.76 18.40 15.73
CA GLN A 221 -8.01 19.83 15.83
C GLN A 221 -8.11 20.22 17.32
N ILE A 222 -7.39 21.27 17.73
CA ILE A 222 -7.50 21.87 19.08
C ILE A 222 -8.33 23.16 19.02
N SER A 223 -8.09 23.98 17.99
CA SER A 223 -8.89 25.17 17.70
C SER A 223 -8.69 25.58 16.25
N ASP A 224 -9.44 26.59 15.77
CA ASP A 224 -9.36 27.07 14.39
C ASP A 224 -7.95 27.47 13.95
N GLN A 225 -7.09 27.88 14.89
CA GLN A 225 -5.70 28.27 14.64
C GLN A 225 -4.67 27.19 14.97
N PHE A 226 -5.04 26.09 15.64
CA PHE A 226 -4.09 25.09 16.12
C PHE A 226 -4.56 23.65 15.91
N ILE A 227 -3.69 22.89 15.26
CA ILE A 227 -3.80 21.43 15.17
C ILE A 227 -2.72 20.80 16.05
N LYS A 228 -2.90 19.54 16.41
CA LYS A 228 -1.89 18.69 17.02
C LYS A 228 -1.87 17.38 16.25
N ILE A 229 -0.69 16.98 15.80
CA ILE A 229 -0.49 15.67 15.21
C ILE A 229 0.06 14.76 16.30
N GLU A 230 -0.60 13.63 16.52
CA GLU A 230 -0.29 12.69 17.60
C GLU A 230 0.16 11.36 16.99
N HIS A 231 1.31 10.87 17.44
CA HIS A 231 1.86 9.56 17.11
C HIS A 231 1.61 8.63 18.30
N LEU A 232 0.76 7.62 18.10
CA LEU A 232 0.32 6.68 19.12
C LEU A 232 0.84 5.27 18.80
N ASP A 233 1.23 4.55 19.84
CA ASP A 233 1.55 3.13 19.70
C ASP A 233 0.30 2.27 19.50
N SER A 234 0.54 1.02 19.12
CA SER A 234 -0.50 0.06 18.72
C SER A 234 -1.23 -0.61 19.90
N TYR A 235 -0.71 -0.47 21.13
CA TYR A 235 -1.09 -1.34 22.25
C TYR A 235 -2.48 -1.09 22.85
N PHE A 236 -3.09 -2.19 23.26
CA PHE A 236 -4.49 -2.34 23.65
C PHE A 236 -4.89 -1.53 24.90
N ASN A 237 -6.09 -0.95 24.91
CA ASN A 237 -6.74 -0.15 25.97
C ASN A 237 -6.01 1.10 26.52
N ASN A 238 -4.68 1.14 26.52
CA ASN A 238 -3.86 2.29 26.94
C ASN A 238 -2.95 2.72 25.79
N CYS A 239 -3.55 3.31 24.75
CA CYS A 239 -2.84 3.74 23.54
C CYS A 239 -1.92 4.93 23.86
N GLN A 240 -0.68 4.67 24.26
CA GLN A 240 0.27 5.70 24.67
C GLN A 240 0.61 6.62 23.49
N ILE A 241 0.44 7.93 23.70
CA ILE A 241 1.01 8.97 22.82
C ILE A 241 2.54 8.90 23.00
N LEU A 242 3.23 8.43 21.97
CA LEU A 242 4.68 8.30 21.93
C LEU A 242 5.34 9.65 21.70
N ASP A 243 4.84 10.39 20.71
CA ASP A 243 5.33 11.69 20.28
C ASP A 243 4.13 12.56 19.86
N SER A 244 4.22 13.89 19.97
CA SER A 244 3.22 14.77 19.35
C SER A 244 3.76 16.16 19.04
N VAL A 245 3.24 16.77 17.96
CA VAL A 245 3.66 18.11 17.49
C VAL A 245 2.43 19.00 17.37
N LYS A 246 2.46 20.15 18.05
CA LYS A 246 1.42 21.20 17.92
C LYS A 246 1.83 22.17 16.82
N LEU A 247 0.97 22.36 15.81
CA LEU A 247 1.25 23.18 14.64
C LEU A 247 0.21 24.29 14.52
N GLN A 248 0.68 25.51 14.22
CA GLN A 248 -0.17 26.68 14.05
C GLN A 248 -0.59 26.82 12.58
N ARG A 249 -1.89 26.99 12.32
CA ARG A 249 -2.39 27.40 11.01
C ARG A 249 -1.99 28.85 10.77
N LYS A 250 -1.20 29.11 9.73
CA LYS A 250 -0.66 30.45 9.43
C LYS A 250 -1.82 31.39 9.06
N ILE A 251 -1.93 32.53 9.74
CA ILE A 251 -3.21 33.24 10.00
C ILE A 251 -4.08 33.59 8.77
N ASN A 252 -3.53 33.69 7.56
CA ASN A 252 -4.31 33.95 6.33
C ASN A 252 -4.61 32.70 5.46
N CYS A 253 -4.16 31.50 5.86
CA CYS A 253 -4.57 30.24 5.22
C CYS A 253 -5.69 29.59 6.04
N LYS A 254 -6.92 29.62 5.51
CA LYS A 254 -8.05 28.84 6.07
C LYS A 254 -7.81 27.33 6.03
N PHE A 255 -6.91 26.88 5.18
CA PHE A 255 -6.52 25.49 5.03
C PHE A 255 -5.13 25.30 5.65
N TYR A 256 -5.05 24.46 6.68
CA TYR A 256 -3.91 23.53 6.69
C TYR A 256 -4.17 22.58 5.53
N GLY A 257 -3.17 22.33 4.69
CA GLY A 257 -3.36 21.58 3.43
C GLY A 257 -4.07 20.24 3.66
N GLU A 258 -4.98 19.88 2.77
CA GLU A 258 -5.87 18.72 2.96
C GLU A 258 -5.49 17.56 2.04
N GLY A 259 -5.59 16.33 2.55
CA GLY A 259 -5.45 15.10 1.77
C GLY A 259 -4.06 14.45 1.80
N LYS A 260 -3.78 13.66 0.76
CA LYS A 260 -2.67 12.68 0.71
C LYS A 260 -1.29 13.31 0.98
N SER A 261 -0.96 14.42 0.33
CA SER A 261 0.33 15.09 0.49
C SER A 261 0.55 15.64 1.90
N MET A 262 -0.49 16.19 2.54
CA MET A 262 -0.37 16.61 3.94
C MET A 262 -0.21 15.40 4.85
N ASN A 263 -0.90 14.29 4.63
CA ASN A 263 -0.69 13.08 5.41
C ASN A 263 0.72 12.48 5.23
N GLN A 264 1.28 12.49 4.01
CA GLN A 264 2.67 12.12 3.77
C GLN A 264 3.62 13.00 4.62
N LEU A 265 3.49 14.33 4.55
CA LEU A 265 4.28 15.27 5.35
C LEU A 265 4.08 15.08 6.87
N ASN A 266 2.83 14.93 7.31
CA ASN A 266 2.44 14.72 8.71
C ASN A 266 3.11 13.46 9.26
N SER A 267 3.12 12.36 8.49
CA SER A 267 3.79 11.11 8.89
C SER A 267 5.30 11.28 8.97
N ALA A 268 5.93 11.89 7.95
CA ALA A 268 7.38 11.98 7.77
C ALA A 268 8.13 12.58 8.97
N MET A 269 7.47 13.45 9.75
CA MET A 269 8.00 14.06 10.98
C MET A 269 8.21 13.07 12.15
N PHE A 270 7.42 11.99 12.23
CA PHE A 270 7.48 11.00 13.32
C PHE A 270 8.24 9.72 12.93
N LEU A 271 8.50 9.55 11.64
CA LEU A 271 9.29 8.46 11.09
C LEU A 271 10.73 8.49 11.63
N LYS A 272 11.34 7.31 11.72
CA LYS A 272 12.70 7.10 12.27
C LYS A 272 13.58 6.28 11.32
N GLY A 273 13.01 5.64 10.29
CA GLY A 273 13.74 5.00 9.20
C GLY A 273 14.49 5.98 8.29
N LYS A 274 15.52 5.50 7.61
CA LYS A 274 16.14 6.24 6.50
C LYS A 274 15.23 6.24 5.29
N TYR A 275 14.58 5.11 5.03
CA TYR A 275 13.69 4.93 3.89
C TYR A 275 12.23 5.04 4.33
N MET A 276 11.38 5.56 3.44
CA MET A 276 9.93 5.66 3.63
C MET A 276 9.21 5.08 2.41
N LEU A 277 8.27 4.16 2.61
CA LEU A 277 7.38 3.65 1.56
C LEU A 277 5.96 4.16 1.81
N SER A 278 5.47 5.07 0.96
CA SER A 278 4.09 5.55 1.01
C SER A 278 3.19 4.62 0.19
N LEU A 279 2.09 4.15 0.78
CA LEU A 279 1.07 3.35 0.12
C LEU A 279 -0.29 4.06 0.15
N ASP A 280 -1.05 4.00 -0.95
CA ASP A 280 -2.45 4.42 -0.97
C ASP A 280 -3.30 3.43 -0.15
N SER A 281 -4.41 3.88 0.44
CA SER A 281 -5.33 3.07 1.26
C SER A 281 -6.08 1.95 0.51
N ASN A 282 -5.86 1.81 -0.79
CA ASN A 282 -6.37 0.72 -1.64
C ASN A 282 -5.25 -0.12 -2.29
N MET A 283 -3.99 0.03 -1.86
CA MET A 283 -2.91 -0.86 -2.26
C MET A 283 -3.00 -2.21 -1.54
N ASP A 284 -2.28 -3.20 -2.03
CA ASP A 284 -2.29 -4.56 -1.52
C ASP A 284 -0.86 -5.13 -1.57
N ALA A 285 -0.54 -6.03 -0.66
CA ALA A 285 0.82 -6.54 -0.47
C ALA A 285 0.78 -8.04 -0.16
N TYR A 286 1.82 -8.77 -0.58
CA TYR A 286 1.76 -10.23 -0.67
C TYR A 286 2.92 -10.91 0.03
N TYR A 287 2.64 -12.07 0.63
CA TYR A 287 3.61 -12.92 1.31
C TYR A 287 4.88 -13.20 0.48
N PHE A 288 4.72 -13.71 -0.74
CA PHE A 288 5.85 -13.99 -1.65
C PHE A 288 6.59 -12.74 -2.15
N GLU A 289 5.95 -11.57 -2.09
CA GLU A 289 6.59 -10.29 -2.40
C GLU A 289 7.43 -9.81 -1.21
N GLY A 290 6.97 -10.06 0.02
CA GLY A 290 7.73 -9.87 1.26
C GLY A 290 9.01 -10.70 1.29
N ILE A 291 8.96 -11.98 0.87
CA ILE A 291 10.17 -12.84 0.76
C ILE A 291 11.22 -12.22 -0.16
N LYS A 292 10.82 -11.56 -1.26
CA LYS A 292 11.74 -10.92 -2.22
C LYS A 292 12.21 -9.52 -1.79
N PHE A 293 11.52 -8.88 -0.85
CA PHE A 293 11.71 -7.46 -0.55
C PHE A 293 13.08 -7.09 0.06
N PRO A 294 13.71 -7.89 0.93
CA PRO A 294 15.08 -7.63 1.40
C PRO A 294 16.11 -7.55 0.25
N CYS A 295 15.94 -8.37 -0.79
CA CYS A 295 16.77 -8.34 -2.00
C CYS A 295 16.61 -7.01 -2.75
N LEU A 296 15.37 -6.54 -2.90
CA LEU A 296 15.06 -5.26 -3.53
C LEU A 296 15.65 -4.08 -2.74
N MET A 297 15.56 -4.11 -1.41
CA MET A 297 16.17 -3.11 -0.55
C MET A 297 17.70 -3.04 -0.68
N GLN A 298 18.36 -4.14 -1.06
CA GLN A 298 19.77 -4.14 -1.43
C GLN A 298 20.01 -3.42 -2.77
N GLU A 299 19.08 -3.52 -3.74
CA GLU A 299 19.11 -2.73 -4.97
C GLU A 299 18.92 -1.23 -4.67
N VAL A 300 17.93 -0.87 -3.82
CA VAL A 300 17.68 0.50 -3.34
C VAL A 300 18.96 1.11 -2.77
N MET A 301 19.58 0.47 -1.78
CA MET A 301 20.77 0.99 -1.09
C MET A 301 21.98 1.14 -2.02
N ASN A 302 22.21 0.17 -2.93
CA ASN A 302 23.34 0.24 -3.87
C ASN A 302 23.13 1.25 -5.01
N SER A 303 21.88 1.49 -5.42
CA SER A 303 21.56 2.37 -6.56
C SER A 303 21.79 3.87 -6.30
N LYS A 304 21.86 4.28 -5.02
CA LYS A 304 21.86 5.68 -4.56
C LYS A 304 20.67 6.50 -5.10
N SER A 305 19.55 5.82 -5.34
CA SER A 305 18.28 6.46 -5.69
C SER A 305 17.69 7.22 -4.50
N HIS A 306 17.06 8.35 -4.80
CA HIS A 306 16.29 9.15 -3.87
C HIS A 306 14.79 8.81 -3.95
N ILE A 307 14.34 8.32 -5.12
CA ILE A 307 13.07 7.58 -5.28
C ILE A 307 13.39 6.26 -5.99
N PHE A 308 12.96 5.14 -5.42
CA PHE A 308 13.06 3.82 -6.02
C PHE A 308 11.67 3.24 -6.24
N GLY A 309 11.22 3.20 -7.49
CA GLY A 309 9.89 2.70 -7.82
C GLY A 309 9.82 1.18 -7.96
N MET A 310 8.69 0.62 -7.54
CA MET A 310 8.36 -0.79 -7.71
C MET A 310 7.20 -0.96 -8.70
N ARG A 311 7.02 -2.18 -9.19
CA ARG A 311 5.88 -2.52 -10.05
C ARG A 311 4.58 -2.50 -9.25
N THR A 312 3.49 -2.10 -9.90
CA THR A 312 2.11 -2.30 -9.44
C THR A 312 1.38 -3.25 -10.39
N HIS A 313 0.33 -3.90 -9.88
CA HIS A 313 -0.66 -4.60 -10.69
C HIS A 313 -2.08 -4.32 -10.18
N THR A 314 -3.07 -4.35 -11.06
CA THR A 314 -4.46 -4.03 -10.72
C THR A 314 -5.23 -5.29 -10.34
N TYR A 315 -5.46 -5.52 -9.04
CA TYR A 315 -6.23 -6.69 -8.59
C TYR A 315 -7.72 -6.60 -8.94
N THR A 316 -8.26 -5.39 -9.18
CA THR A 316 -9.65 -5.20 -9.66
C THR A 316 -9.84 -5.49 -11.16
N ALA A 317 -8.83 -6.03 -11.85
CA ALA A 317 -8.93 -6.42 -13.26
C ALA A 317 -10.13 -7.34 -13.55
N PHE A 318 -10.45 -8.25 -12.64
CA PHE A 318 -11.47 -9.28 -12.89
C PHE A 318 -12.91 -8.86 -12.57
N THR A 319 -13.13 -7.71 -11.92
CA THR A 319 -14.47 -7.32 -11.44
C THR A 319 -15.39 -6.79 -12.53
N SER A 320 -14.85 -6.22 -13.61
CA SER A 320 -15.63 -5.73 -14.75
C SER A 320 -14.77 -5.58 -16.00
N GLN A 321 -15.40 -5.42 -17.18
CA GLN A 321 -14.66 -5.13 -18.41
C GLN A 321 -13.94 -3.76 -18.36
N VAL A 322 -14.46 -2.80 -17.58
CA VAL A 322 -13.79 -1.51 -17.33
C VAL A 322 -12.53 -1.73 -16.48
N GLY A 323 -12.63 -2.55 -15.44
CA GLY A 323 -11.49 -2.97 -14.61
C GLY A 323 -10.39 -3.66 -15.43
N LYS A 324 -10.76 -4.58 -16.35
CA LYS A 324 -9.80 -5.18 -17.30
C LYS A 324 -9.08 -4.13 -18.15
N ASN A 325 -9.83 -3.19 -18.74
CA ASN A 325 -9.27 -2.16 -19.60
C ASN A 325 -8.31 -1.23 -18.83
N MET A 326 -8.66 -0.83 -17.59
CA MET A 326 -7.78 -0.03 -16.74
C MET A 326 -6.55 -0.82 -16.26
N ALA A 327 -6.70 -2.11 -15.93
CA ALA A 327 -5.58 -2.98 -15.60
C ALA A 327 -4.58 -3.13 -16.76
N CYS A 328 -5.06 -3.24 -18.00
CA CYS A 328 -4.21 -3.25 -19.19
C CYS A 328 -3.47 -1.92 -19.38
N ALA A 329 -4.15 -0.78 -19.18
CA ALA A 329 -3.53 0.54 -19.29
C ALA A 329 -2.43 0.76 -18.22
N GLU A 330 -2.72 0.47 -16.95
CA GLU A 330 -1.74 0.48 -15.85
C GLU A 330 -0.57 -0.45 -16.16
N HIS A 331 -0.83 -1.67 -16.64
CA HIS A 331 0.23 -2.64 -16.92
C HIS A 331 1.18 -2.16 -18.02
N VAL A 332 0.68 -1.63 -19.14
CA VAL A 332 1.53 -1.07 -20.21
C VAL A 332 2.34 0.12 -19.69
N PHE A 333 1.72 1.02 -18.93
CA PHE A 333 2.39 2.19 -18.37
C PHE A 333 3.54 1.80 -17.41
N VAL A 334 3.28 0.87 -16.49
CA VAL A 334 4.23 0.47 -15.46
C VAL A 334 5.30 -0.50 -15.99
N ALA A 335 4.95 -1.43 -16.88
CA ALA A 335 5.93 -2.40 -17.40
C ALA A 335 6.78 -1.88 -18.56
N THR A 336 6.28 -0.90 -19.33
CA THR A 336 6.97 -0.35 -20.51
C THR A 336 7.37 1.11 -20.31
N CYS A 337 6.41 2.00 -20.03
CA CYS A 337 6.69 3.44 -19.98
C CYS A 337 7.61 3.81 -18.81
N TYR A 338 7.43 3.24 -17.61
CA TYR A 338 8.37 3.46 -16.49
C TYR A 338 9.80 3.01 -16.82
N LYS A 339 10.00 1.92 -17.56
CA LYS A 339 11.34 1.48 -17.98
C LYS A 339 11.97 2.48 -18.94
N ALA A 340 11.24 2.89 -19.97
CA ALA A 340 11.70 3.89 -20.93
C ALA A 340 12.05 5.21 -20.23
N MET A 341 11.14 5.73 -19.38
CA MET A 341 11.38 6.96 -18.63
C MET A 341 12.51 6.83 -17.60
N CYS A 342 12.70 5.67 -16.97
CA CYS A 342 13.82 5.45 -16.05
C CYS A 342 15.17 5.41 -16.79
N LEU A 343 15.22 4.87 -18.01
CA LEU A 343 16.41 4.86 -18.86
C LEU A 343 16.76 6.25 -19.41
N LEU A 344 15.75 7.08 -19.69
CA LEU A 344 15.91 8.48 -20.10
C LEU A 344 16.12 9.44 -18.91
N GLY A 345 16.00 8.95 -17.67
CA GLY A 345 16.03 9.75 -16.44
C GLY A 345 14.83 10.67 -16.23
N SER A 346 13.76 10.50 -17.00
CA SER A 346 12.52 11.27 -16.95
C SER A 346 11.44 10.68 -16.03
N ARG A 347 11.66 9.49 -15.43
CA ARG A 347 10.69 8.87 -14.52
C ARG A 347 10.43 9.78 -13.32
N LEU A 348 9.17 10.04 -13.05
CA LEU A 348 8.69 10.73 -11.84
C LEU A 348 8.09 9.72 -10.85
N HIS A 349 7.64 10.22 -9.70
CA HIS A 349 6.73 9.48 -8.83
C HIS A 349 5.28 9.71 -9.29
N TYR A 350 4.46 8.67 -9.32
CA TYR A 350 3.07 8.74 -9.81
C TYR A 350 2.06 8.14 -8.81
N GLY A 351 2.42 8.14 -7.52
CA GLY A 351 1.59 7.59 -6.45
C GLY A 351 1.49 6.07 -6.47
N ASN A 352 2.40 5.37 -7.16
CA ASN A 352 2.58 3.93 -7.03
C ASN A 352 3.54 3.62 -5.88
N ALA A 353 3.68 2.34 -5.52
CA ALA A 353 4.51 1.92 -4.39
C ALA A 353 6.00 2.20 -4.69
N ASP A 354 6.48 3.36 -4.23
CA ASP A 354 7.85 3.83 -4.39
C ASP A 354 8.49 4.07 -3.00
N ILE A 355 9.75 3.70 -2.87
CA ILE A 355 10.56 3.92 -1.67
C ILE A 355 11.31 5.25 -1.82
N LEU A 356 11.15 6.15 -0.85
CA LEU A 356 11.79 7.45 -0.77
C LEU A 356 12.97 7.43 0.19
N ASP A 357 14.06 8.11 -0.14
CA ASP A 357 15.13 8.45 0.81
C ASP A 357 14.64 9.61 1.69
N ARG A 358 14.09 9.27 2.87
CA ARG A 358 13.37 10.23 3.72
C ARG A 358 14.26 11.36 4.20
N GLU A 359 15.54 11.08 4.44
CA GLU A 359 16.53 12.07 4.90
C GLU A 359 16.65 13.19 3.85
N PHE A 360 16.86 12.84 2.58
CA PHE A 360 16.88 13.83 1.48
C PHE A 360 15.56 14.60 1.34
N PHE A 361 14.40 13.91 1.40
CA PHE A 361 13.10 14.56 1.24
C PHE A 361 12.75 15.52 2.39
N ILE A 362 13.23 15.26 3.62
CA ILE A 362 13.12 16.17 4.76
C ILE A 362 14.12 17.33 4.62
N GLU A 363 15.41 17.06 4.39
CA GLU A 363 16.45 18.09 4.28
C GLU A 363 16.16 19.12 3.19
N LYS A 364 15.59 18.70 2.06
CA LYS A 364 15.24 19.60 0.94
C LYS A 364 13.78 20.07 0.98
N GLY A 365 12.98 19.65 1.96
CA GLY A 365 11.59 20.10 2.16
C GLY A 365 10.59 19.66 1.07
N LEU A 366 10.84 18.55 0.39
CA LEU A 366 10.23 18.24 -0.90
C LEU A 366 8.76 17.79 -0.82
N PHE A 367 8.33 17.22 0.31
CA PHE A 367 6.96 16.70 0.51
C PHE A 367 5.86 17.79 0.40
N ALA A 368 6.18 19.06 0.61
CA ALA A 368 5.20 20.10 0.87
C ALA A 368 4.71 20.85 -0.39
N ASP A 369 3.59 20.41 -0.96
CA ASP A 369 2.79 21.21 -1.92
C ASP A 369 1.28 20.96 -1.74
N ALA A 370 0.80 21.11 -0.51
CA ALA A 370 -0.53 20.67 -0.07
C ALA A 370 -1.66 21.67 -0.38
N ASP A 371 -1.81 22.06 -1.65
CA ASP A 371 -2.98 22.79 -2.16
C ASP A 371 -3.78 21.91 -3.12
N ARG A 372 -5.04 21.65 -2.74
CA ARG A 372 -6.01 20.79 -3.44
C ARG A 372 -6.36 21.27 -4.85
N TYR A 373 -6.19 22.56 -5.13
CA TYR A 373 -6.58 23.24 -6.37
C TYR A 373 -5.40 23.54 -7.29
N LEU A 374 -4.18 23.66 -6.75
CA LEU A 374 -2.97 23.95 -7.53
C LEU A 374 -2.13 22.70 -7.83
N ASN A 375 -2.11 21.71 -6.93
CA ASN A 375 -1.21 20.56 -6.99
C ASN A 375 -1.96 19.23 -6.89
N LEU A 376 -3.02 19.06 -7.70
CA LEU A 376 -3.83 17.84 -7.74
C LEU A 376 -3.04 16.57 -8.11
N SER A 377 -1.84 16.68 -8.68
CA SER A 377 -0.92 15.55 -8.92
C SER A 377 0.29 15.65 -8.01
N GLU A 378 0.01 15.60 -6.72
CA GLU A 378 0.93 15.81 -5.61
C GLU A 378 2.17 14.90 -5.70
N ASP A 379 1.94 13.63 -6.04
CA ASP A 379 2.99 12.62 -6.20
C ASP A 379 3.96 12.98 -7.34
N VAL A 380 3.43 13.58 -8.42
CA VAL A 380 4.20 13.96 -9.61
C VAL A 380 5.04 15.21 -9.36
N PHE A 381 4.50 16.19 -8.64
CA PHE A 381 5.28 17.34 -8.18
C PHE A 381 6.39 16.94 -7.22
N LEU A 382 6.15 15.98 -6.31
CA LEU A 382 7.17 15.38 -5.45
C LEU A 382 8.31 14.74 -6.29
N GLY A 383 7.97 14.05 -7.38
CA GLY A 383 8.93 13.54 -8.36
C GLY A 383 9.73 14.64 -9.09
N LYS A 384 9.07 15.66 -9.62
CA LYS A 384 9.71 16.78 -10.34
C LYS A 384 10.66 17.58 -9.44
N ARG A 385 10.26 17.81 -8.19
CA ARG A 385 11.08 18.42 -7.15
C ARG A 385 12.33 17.57 -6.84
N CYS A 386 12.20 16.24 -6.78
CA CYS A 386 13.34 15.35 -6.60
C CYS A 386 14.40 15.55 -7.69
N LEU A 387 14.00 15.52 -8.98
CA LEU A 387 14.91 15.77 -10.11
C LEU A 387 15.53 17.18 -10.05
N LYS A 388 14.73 18.21 -9.74
CA LYS A 388 15.18 19.61 -9.62
C LYS A 388 16.32 19.78 -8.61
N PHE A 389 16.30 19.03 -7.51
CA PHE A 389 17.35 19.06 -6.48
C PHE A 389 18.50 18.06 -6.73
N GLY A 390 18.65 17.54 -7.96
CA GLY A 390 19.69 16.58 -8.34
C GLY A 390 19.45 15.15 -7.86
N GLY A 391 18.22 14.86 -7.40
CA GLY A 391 17.81 13.54 -6.98
C GLY A 391 17.73 12.54 -8.13
N ILE A 392 17.98 11.27 -7.81
CA ILE A 392 18.03 10.17 -8.77
C ILE A 392 16.80 9.29 -8.59
N ILE A 393 16.01 9.13 -9.65
CA ILE A 393 14.83 8.26 -9.66
C ILE A 393 15.17 6.94 -10.38
N ARG A 394 14.84 5.81 -9.76
CA ARG A 394 15.06 4.45 -10.29
C ARG A 394 13.76 3.63 -10.28
N TYR A 395 13.80 2.47 -10.93
CA TYR A 395 12.67 1.55 -11.05
C TYR A 395 13.14 0.10 -11.19
N SER A 396 12.49 -0.84 -10.50
CA SER A 396 12.75 -2.28 -10.61
C SER A 396 11.45 -3.09 -10.53
N GLU A 397 11.41 -4.23 -11.23
CA GLU A 397 10.24 -5.14 -11.25
C GLU A 397 10.39 -6.34 -10.31
N GLY A 398 11.46 -6.41 -9.51
CA GLY A 398 11.72 -7.53 -8.60
C GLY A 398 10.61 -7.74 -7.56
N VAL A 399 9.94 -6.65 -7.16
CA VAL A 399 8.78 -6.65 -6.27
C VAL A 399 7.58 -5.98 -6.94
N THR A 400 6.39 -6.52 -6.72
CA THR A 400 5.11 -6.02 -7.23
C THR A 400 4.09 -5.84 -6.12
N PHE A 401 3.54 -4.63 -5.97
CA PHE A 401 2.39 -4.36 -5.10
C PHE A 401 1.08 -4.46 -5.89
N GLY A 402 -0.03 -4.72 -5.21
CA GLY A 402 -1.37 -4.59 -5.77
C GLY A 402 -1.87 -3.15 -5.64
N LYS A 403 -2.73 -2.71 -6.56
CA LYS A 403 -3.40 -1.40 -6.51
C LYS A 403 -4.85 -1.51 -6.97
N GLY A 404 -5.77 -1.01 -6.16
CA GLY A 404 -7.17 -0.87 -6.55
C GLY A 404 -7.32 0.14 -7.69
N ARG A 405 -8.11 -0.20 -8.70
CA ARG A 405 -8.57 0.71 -9.76
C ARG A 405 -10.07 0.67 -9.92
N GLU A 406 -10.59 1.78 -10.43
CA GLU A 406 -11.99 2.08 -10.71
C GLU A 406 -12.62 1.00 -11.61
N THR A 407 -13.86 0.60 -11.30
CA THR A 407 -14.50 -0.58 -11.90
C THR A 407 -15.75 -0.25 -12.73
N ASN A 408 -16.16 1.02 -12.76
CA ASN A 408 -17.29 1.52 -13.53
C ASN A 408 -16.91 2.81 -14.28
N LEU A 409 -17.63 3.10 -15.37
CA LEU A 409 -17.28 4.20 -16.29
C LEU A 409 -17.31 5.60 -15.62
N LYS A 410 -18.20 5.82 -14.64
CA LYS A 410 -18.33 7.10 -13.92
C LYS A 410 -17.05 7.41 -13.13
N GLU A 411 -16.59 6.44 -12.35
CA GLU A 411 -15.33 6.55 -11.60
C GLU A 411 -14.11 6.64 -12.53
N SER A 412 -14.04 5.80 -13.56
CA SER A 412 -12.92 5.81 -14.51
C SER A 412 -12.79 7.15 -15.23
N ALA A 413 -13.92 7.78 -15.61
CA ALA A 413 -13.91 9.13 -16.16
C ALA A 413 -13.38 10.17 -15.15
N GLY A 414 -13.74 10.05 -13.87
CA GLY A 414 -13.18 10.84 -12.78
C GLY A 414 -11.66 10.68 -12.63
N PHE A 415 -11.15 9.44 -12.73
CA PHE A 415 -9.72 9.14 -12.70
C PHE A 415 -8.96 9.78 -13.87
N TYR A 416 -9.43 9.62 -15.11
CA TYR A 416 -8.83 10.28 -16.27
C TYR A 416 -8.95 11.82 -16.19
N THR A 417 -10.00 12.35 -15.57
CA THR A 417 -10.14 13.79 -15.30
C THR A 417 -9.11 14.27 -14.27
N LYS A 418 -8.78 13.49 -13.22
CA LYS A 418 -7.68 13.81 -12.29
C LYS A 418 -6.35 13.90 -13.04
N ILE A 419 -6.06 12.94 -13.93
CA ILE A 419 -4.83 12.94 -14.75
C ILE A 419 -4.77 14.16 -15.68
N ALA A 420 -5.82 14.41 -16.47
CA ALA A 420 -5.84 15.50 -17.44
C ALA A 420 -5.71 16.88 -16.77
N GLY A 421 -6.39 17.11 -15.65
CA GLY A 421 -6.20 18.32 -14.84
C GLY A 421 -4.78 18.41 -14.29
N GLY A 422 -4.24 17.30 -13.81
CA GLY A 422 -2.85 17.19 -13.35
C GLY A 422 -1.81 17.57 -14.41
N ALA A 423 -1.97 17.09 -15.65
CA ALA A 423 -1.10 17.42 -16.78
C ALA A 423 -1.19 18.91 -17.16
N ALA A 424 -2.39 19.49 -17.12
CA ALA A 424 -2.58 20.92 -17.38
C ALA A 424 -1.84 21.80 -16.34
N MET A 425 -1.97 21.50 -15.04
CA MET A 425 -1.29 22.26 -13.98
C MET A 425 0.23 22.08 -13.98
N GLN A 426 0.72 20.87 -14.30
CA GLN A 426 2.14 20.63 -14.54
C GLN A 426 2.67 21.52 -15.67
N SER A 427 1.96 21.60 -16.79
CA SER A 427 2.35 22.39 -17.96
C SER A 427 2.45 23.90 -17.68
N SER A 428 1.69 24.40 -16.70
CA SER A 428 1.75 25.80 -16.23
C SER A 428 2.70 26.04 -15.05
N SER A 429 3.40 25.02 -14.56
CA SER A 429 4.21 25.12 -13.34
C SER A 429 5.61 25.69 -13.58
N SER A 430 6.11 26.49 -12.64
CA SER A 430 7.49 27.00 -12.68
C SER A 430 8.53 25.89 -12.58
N ILE A 431 8.22 24.81 -11.85
CA ILE A 431 9.08 23.63 -11.73
C ILE A 431 9.28 22.98 -13.11
N GLU A 432 8.23 22.86 -13.93
CA GLU A 432 8.35 22.35 -15.29
C GLU A 432 9.19 23.27 -16.18
N TYR A 433 8.98 24.59 -16.11
CA TYR A 433 9.79 25.56 -16.83
C TYR A 433 11.28 25.48 -16.47
N GLU A 434 11.61 25.34 -15.17
CA GLU A 434 12.98 25.20 -14.70
C GLU A 434 13.62 23.88 -15.12
N LEU A 435 12.89 22.76 -15.07
CA LEU A 435 13.35 21.46 -15.58
C LEU A 435 13.59 21.51 -17.10
N ASN A 436 12.66 22.07 -17.86
CA ASN A 436 12.77 22.29 -19.31
C ASN A 436 13.93 23.23 -19.70
N SER A 437 14.34 24.12 -18.80
CA SER A 437 15.49 25.01 -19.00
C SER A 437 16.84 24.39 -18.62
N SER A 438 16.84 23.27 -17.88
CA SER A 438 18.04 22.74 -17.19
C SER A 438 18.39 21.30 -17.55
N LEU A 439 17.44 20.52 -18.07
CA LEU A 439 17.62 19.09 -18.38
C LEU A 439 17.67 18.83 -19.90
N PRO A 440 18.31 17.72 -20.34
CA PRO A 440 18.33 17.34 -21.76
C PRO A 440 16.93 17.06 -22.31
N LEU A 441 16.73 17.28 -23.61
CA LEU A 441 15.42 17.17 -24.30
C LEU A 441 14.67 15.84 -24.04
N CYS A 442 15.39 14.73 -23.81
CA CYS A 442 14.79 13.43 -23.48
C CYS A 442 14.09 13.37 -22.11
N MET A 443 14.32 14.34 -21.23
CA MET A 443 13.64 14.48 -19.94
C MET A 443 12.39 15.36 -20.01
N LEU A 444 12.13 16.01 -21.15
CA LEU A 444 11.15 17.11 -21.28
C LEU A 444 9.83 16.67 -21.94
N MET A 445 9.45 15.40 -21.81
CA MET A 445 8.17 14.89 -22.30
C MET A 445 7.11 14.90 -21.19
N PRO A 446 6.12 15.82 -21.21
CA PRO A 446 4.93 15.69 -20.40
C PRO A 446 4.08 14.48 -20.87
N LEU A 447 3.31 13.92 -19.94
CA LEU A 447 2.33 12.84 -20.13
C LEU A 447 0.91 13.37 -19.87
#